data_AF-A0AAQ1JYF1-F1
#
_entry.id   AF-A0AAQ1JYF1-F1
#
_cell.length_a   1.000
_cell.length_b   1.000
_cell.length_c   1.000
_cell.angle_alpha   90.00
_cell.angle_beta   90.00
_cell.angle_gamma   90.00
#
_symmetry.space_group_name_H-M   'P 1'
#
loop_
_entity.id
_entity.type
_entity.pdbx_description
1 polymer ?
#
loop_
_entity_poly.entity_id
_entity_poly.type
_entity_poly.pdbx_seq_one_letter_code
_entity_poly.pdbx_strand_id
1 'polypeptide(L)'
;MIYVLEMPDGEQPRAWFAYDEADFVRKVAASDALDAEEIHDVSTPRELLGFAGPTPDAVTRAQYPSICAIGDAHGWDTPLYRADYLLGRGVCQPEVVTRRDASEAALQARGDCLVYWNDRDAIGAFEGADSRLAGASRWHARRALYEQLVALDVLADDN
;
A
#
# COMPACT_ATOMS: atom_id res chain seq x y z
N MET A 1 -10.13 11.69 7.72
CA MET A 1 -8.69 11.37 7.62
C MET A 1 -8.53 9.85 7.61
N ILE A 2 -7.36 9.33 7.27
CA ILE A 2 -7.04 7.90 7.31
C ILE A 2 -6.18 7.64 8.55
N TYR A 3 -6.46 6.57 9.29
CA TYR A 3 -5.72 6.19 10.48
C TYR A 3 -5.11 4.82 10.26
N VAL A 4 -3.85 4.66 10.65
CA VAL A 4 -3.11 3.42 10.53
C VAL A 4 -2.61 3.03 11.90
N LEU A 5 -2.87 1.79 12.28
CA LEU A 5 -2.39 1.17 13.50
C LEU A 5 -1.48 0.00 13.14
N GLU A 6 -0.18 0.16 13.38
CA GLU A 6 0.83 -0.87 13.22
C GLU A 6 1.06 -1.58 14.55
N MET A 7 1.07 -2.91 14.54
CA MET A 7 1.26 -3.78 15.70
C MET A 7 2.40 -4.78 15.42
N PRO A 8 3.65 -4.31 15.29
CA PRO A 8 4.80 -5.18 15.06
C PRO A 8 5.02 -6.18 16.22
N ASP A 9 5.48 -7.38 15.89
CA ASP A 9 5.75 -8.43 16.88
C ASP A 9 6.87 -8.02 17.84
N GLY A 10 6.57 -8.02 19.14
CA GLY A 10 7.55 -7.71 20.20
C GLY A 10 7.86 -6.23 20.40
N GLU A 11 7.22 -5.34 19.65
CA GLU A 11 7.35 -3.88 19.77
C GLU A 11 6.03 -3.23 20.23
N GLN A 12 6.09 -1.96 20.64
CA GLN A 12 4.87 -1.23 21.04
C GLN A 12 4.05 -0.85 19.80
N PRO A 13 2.71 -1.03 19.82
CA PRO A 13 1.85 -0.56 18.76
C PRO A 13 2.01 0.94 18.49
N ARG A 14 1.96 1.33 17.23
CA ARG A 14 2.06 2.72 16.79
C ARG A 14 0.86 3.09 15.96
N ALA A 15 0.24 4.22 16.27
CA ALA A 15 -0.78 4.84 15.41
C ALA A 15 -0.21 6.07 14.72
N TRP A 16 -0.65 6.30 13.48
CA TRP A 16 -0.40 7.52 12.73
C TRP A 16 -1.59 7.78 11.78
N PHE A 17 -1.57 8.92 11.11
CA PHE A 17 -2.65 9.31 10.22
C PHE A 17 -2.14 9.81 8.87
N ALA A 18 -3.02 9.81 7.87
CA ALA A 18 -2.86 10.50 6.61
C ALA A 18 -4.09 11.35 6.29
N TYR A 19 -3.90 12.47 5.59
CA TYR A 19 -5.01 13.36 5.24
C TYR A 19 -5.91 12.75 4.16
N ASP A 20 -5.28 12.14 3.15
CA ASP A 20 -5.93 11.50 2.00
C ASP A 20 -5.07 10.33 1.50
N GLU A 21 -5.53 9.69 0.42
CA GLU A 21 -4.85 8.54 -0.17
C GLU A 21 -3.43 8.89 -0.66
N ALA A 22 -3.19 10.11 -1.17
CA ALA A 22 -1.88 10.50 -1.66
C ALA A 22 -0.88 10.66 -0.51
N ASP A 23 -1.31 11.27 0.60
CA ASP A 23 -0.52 11.36 1.82
C ASP A 23 -0.25 9.97 2.43
N PHE A 24 -1.24 9.07 2.41
CA PHE A 24 -1.11 7.70 2.87
C PHE A 24 -0.04 6.93 2.09
N VAL A 25 -0.17 6.88 0.75
CA VAL A 25 0.78 6.20 -0.14
C VAL A 25 2.20 6.73 0.06
N ARG A 26 2.35 8.05 0.14
CA ARG A 26 3.65 8.70 0.35
C ARG A 26 4.29 8.31 1.70
N LYS A 27 3.51 8.26 2.78
CA LYS A 27 3.98 7.87 4.11
C LYS A 27 4.35 6.38 4.19
N VAL A 28 3.55 5.52 3.55
CA VAL A 28 3.87 4.10 3.42
C VAL A 28 5.21 3.96 2.71
N ALA A 29 5.37 4.53 1.51
CA ALA A 29 6.61 4.43 0.75
C ALA A 29 7.83 5.01 1.50
N ALA A 30 7.69 6.16 2.16
CA ALA A 30 8.79 6.79 2.90
C ALA A 30 9.33 5.98 4.09
N SER A 31 8.60 4.96 4.53
CA SER A 31 8.97 4.08 5.65
C SER A 31 9.13 2.61 5.23
N ASP A 32 9.07 2.33 3.93
CA ASP A 32 9.19 0.97 3.39
C ASP A 32 10.65 0.60 3.08
N ALA A 33 10.89 -0.71 2.92
CA ALA A 33 12.18 -1.22 2.47
C ALA A 33 12.31 -1.18 0.94
N LEU A 34 11.19 -1.17 0.22
CA LEU A 34 11.10 -1.05 -1.21
C LEU A 34 10.94 0.41 -1.64
N ASP A 35 11.42 0.73 -2.84
CA ASP A 35 11.18 2.04 -3.44
C ASP A 35 9.68 2.20 -3.80
N ALA A 36 9.23 3.46 -3.94
CA ALA A 36 7.82 3.76 -4.19
C ALA A 36 7.28 3.08 -5.46
N GLU A 37 8.11 3.01 -6.51
CA GLU A 37 7.81 2.38 -7.80
C GLU A 37 7.77 0.84 -7.72
N GLU A 38 8.41 0.26 -6.70
CA GLU A 38 8.31 -1.18 -6.44
C GLU A 38 7.04 -1.51 -5.67
N ILE A 39 6.60 -0.61 -4.78
CA ILE A 39 5.31 -0.74 -4.07
C ILE A 39 4.16 -0.61 -5.08
N HIS A 40 4.17 0.43 -5.92
CA HIS A 40 3.20 0.62 -6.99
C HIS A 40 3.77 1.43 -8.14
N ASP A 41 3.68 0.90 -9.35
CA ASP A 41 3.97 1.66 -10.56
C ASP A 41 2.97 1.32 -11.68
N VAL A 42 2.81 2.26 -12.61
CA VAL A 42 2.05 2.09 -13.84
C VAL A 42 2.90 2.54 -15.01
N SER A 43 3.27 1.57 -15.85
CA SER A 43 4.11 1.77 -17.02
C SER A 43 3.57 0.97 -18.20
N THR A 44 3.95 1.32 -19.42
CA THR A 44 3.64 0.51 -20.61
C THR A 44 4.80 -0.45 -20.94
N PRO A 45 4.56 -1.56 -21.67
CA PRO A 45 5.65 -2.41 -22.19
C PRO A 45 6.69 -1.60 -22.97
N ARG A 46 6.25 -0.58 -23.72
CA ARG A 46 7.13 0.32 -24.46
C ARG A 46 8.06 1.11 -23.56
N GLU A 47 7.53 1.73 -22.50
CA GLU A 47 8.32 2.50 -21.55
C GLU A 47 9.31 1.61 -20.79
N LEU A 48 8.86 0.44 -20.33
CA LEU A 48 9.69 -0.53 -19.61
C LEU A 48 10.87 -1.03 -20.46
N LEU A 49 10.65 -1.23 -21.76
CA LEU A 49 11.67 -1.74 -22.69
C LEU A 49 12.48 -0.61 -23.36
N GLY A 50 12.04 0.64 -23.29
CA GLY A 50 12.76 1.80 -23.83
C GLY A 50 12.97 1.78 -25.34
N PHE A 51 12.04 1.25 -26.13
CA PHE A 51 12.17 1.17 -27.59
C PHE A 51 11.23 2.13 -28.36
N ALA A 52 11.68 2.54 -29.55
CA ALA A 52 10.89 3.32 -30.50
C ALA A 52 10.42 2.45 -31.67
N GLY A 53 9.23 2.75 -32.21
CA GLY A 53 8.67 2.05 -33.37
C GLY A 53 7.64 0.97 -33.00
N PRO A 54 7.22 0.13 -33.97
CA PRO A 54 6.08 -0.76 -33.78
C PRO A 54 6.36 -1.94 -32.84
N THR A 55 7.58 -2.47 -32.82
CA THR A 55 7.97 -3.62 -32.00
C THR A 55 9.43 -3.52 -31.53
N PRO A 56 9.79 -4.12 -30.39
CA PRO A 56 11.18 -4.15 -29.92
C PRO A 56 12.06 -5.02 -30.83
N ASP A 57 13.37 -4.74 -30.82
CA ASP A 57 14.35 -5.50 -31.59
C ASP A 57 14.59 -6.91 -31.00
N ALA A 58 15.31 -7.75 -31.75
CA ALA A 58 15.57 -9.13 -31.36
C ALA A 58 16.38 -9.24 -30.05
N VAL A 59 17.24 -8.27 -29.75
CA VAL A 59 18.07 -8.25 -28.54
C VAL A 59 17.19 -8.00 -27.32
N THR A 60 16.36 -6.97 -27.37
CA THR A 60 15.39 -6.61 -26.34
C THR A 60 14.41 -7.75 -26.08
N ARG A 61 13.93 -8.39 -27.16
CA ARG A 61 13.02 -9.55 -27.06
C ARG A 61 13.65 -10.76 -26.38
N ALA A 62 14.94 -11.01 -26.63
CA ALA A 62 15.66 -12.09 -25.96
C ALA A 62 15.93 -11.78 -24.48
N GLN A 63 16.17 -10.52 -24.14
CA GLN A 63 16.45 -10.08 -22.77
C GLN A 63 15.19 -10.04 -21.89
N TYR A 64 14.05 -9.63 -22.46
CA TYR A 64 12.80 -9.43 -21.72
C TYR A 64 11.62 -10.18 -22.35
N PRO A 65 11.68 -11.52 -22.41
CA PRO A 65 10.68 -12.32 -23.13
C PRO A 65 9.27 -12.17 -22.54
N SER A 66 9.13 -12.04 -21.22
CA SER A 66 7.82 -11.93 -20.55
C SER A 66 7.11 -10.61 -20.88
N ILE A 67 7.81 -9.47 -20.82
CA ILE A 67 7.24 -8.17 -21.16
C ILE A 67 6.91 -8.10 -22.66
N CYS A 68 7.73 -8.72 -23.50
CA CYS A 68 7.44 -8.82 -24.93
C CYS A 68 6.19 -9.66 -25.21
N ALA A 69 6.00 -10.78 -24.51
CA ALA A 69 4.81 -11.60 -24.65
C ALA A 69 3.53 -10.83 -24.24
N ILE A 70 3.59 -10.02 -23.19
CA ILE A 70 2.49 -9.14 -22.78
C ILE A 70 2.22 -8.07 -23.85
N GLY A 71 3.26 -7.41 -24.36
CA GLY A 71 3.13 -6.41 -25.42
C GLY A 71 2.55 -6.98 -26.73
N ASP A 72 2.94 -8.21 -27.10
CA ASP A 72 2.38 -8.91 -28.25
C ASP A 72 0.88 -9.26 -28.05
N ALA A 73 0.48 -9.66 -26.83
CA ALA A 73 -0.87 -10.11 -26.53
C ALA A 73 -1.86 -8.96 -26.28
N HIS A 74 -1.40 -7.90 -25.62
CA HIS A 74 -2.26 -6.82 -25.13
C HIS A 74 -1.98 -5.46 -25.77
N GLY A 75 -0.91 -5.32 -26.54
CA GLY A 75 -0.46 -4.05 -27.13
C GLY A 75 0.66 -3.38 -26.33
N TRP A 76 1.55 -2.69 -27.04
CA TRP A 76 2.76 -2.07 -26.48
C TRP A 76 2.53 -0.82 -25.64
N ASP A 77 1.35 -0.22 -25.75
CA ASP A 77 0.95 1.00 -25.04
C ASP A 77 -0.15 0.70 -23.98
N THR A 78 -0.40 -0.58 -23.70
CA THR A 78 -1.35 -1.00 -22.66
C THR A 78 -0.73 -0.78 -21.28
N PRO A 79 -1.45 -0.13 -20.34
CA PRO A 79 -0.96 0.04 -18.98
C PRO A 79 -0.67 -1.31 -18.32
N LEU A 80 0.51 -1.44 -17.72
CA LEU A 80 0.88 -2.52 -16.84
C LEU A 80 1.08 -1.99 -15.43
N TYR A 81 0.50 -2.71 -14.49
CA TYR A 81 0.56 -2.42 -13.07
C TYR A 81 1.61 -3.31 -12.42
N ARG A 82 2.54 -2.68 -11.70
CA ARG A 82 3.49 -3.35 -10.80
C ARG A 82 3.04 -3.10 -9.37
N ALA A 83 3.05 -4.14 -8.54
CA ALA A 83 2.84 -4.03 -7.10
C ALA A 83 3.50 -5.20 -6.40
N ASP A 84 4.76 -5.04 -5.99
CA ASP A 84 5.61 -6.18 -5.63
C ASP A 84 5.10 -6.97 -4.42
N TYR A 85 4.43 -6.30 -3.47
CA TYR A 85 3.82 -6.93 -2.31
C TYR A 85 2.57 -7.76 -2.63
N LEU A 86 1.87 -7.45 -3.74
CA LEU A 86 0.66 -8.16 -4.16
C LEU A 86 0.94 -9.21 -5.24
N LEU A 87 1.77 -8.87 -6.22
CA LEU A 87 1.99 -9.65 -7.43
C LEU A 87 3.28 -10.48 -7.38
N GLY A 88 4.18 -10.16 -6.45
CA GLY A 88 5.55 -10.67 -6.42
C GLY A 88 6.54 -9.71 -7.08
N ARG A 89 7.83 -9.85 -6.72
CA ARG A 89 8.89 -8.91 -7.09
C ARG A 89 9.03 -8.77 -8.62
N GLY A 90 8.87 -7.55 -9.13
CA GLY A 90 9.06 -7.23 -10.55
C GLY A 90 7.97 -7.75 -11.48
N VAL A 91 6.88 -8.31 -10.95
CA VAL A 91 5.76 -8.80 -11.75
C VAL A 91 4.90 -7.62 -12.19
N CYS A 92 4.60 -7.58 -13.49
CA CYS A 92 3.73 -6.58 -14.11
C CYS A 92 2.54 -7.29 -14.77
N GLN A 93 1.33 -6.74 -14.62
CA GLN A 93 0.12 -7.32 -15.22
C GLN A 93 -0.80 -6.23 -15.80
N PRO A 94 -1.66 -6.55 -16.79
CA PRO A 94 -2.61 -5.59 -17.35
C PRO A 94 -3.84 -5.33 -16.46
N GLU A 95 -4.16 -6.22 -15.52
CA GLU A 95 -5.24 -6.02 -14.58
C GLU A 95 -4.91 -4.92 -13.57
N VAL A 96 -5.84 -3.98 -13.41
CA VAL A 96 -5.67 -2.81 -12.54
C VAL A 96 -5.33 -3.23 -11.11
N VAL A 97 -4.22 -2.67 -10.61
CA VAL A 97 -3.89 -2.67 -9.18
C VAL A 97 -3.93 -1.23 -8.68
N THR A 98 -4.66 -0.98 -7.59
CA THR A 98 -4.76 0.36 -7.04
C THR A 98 -3.58 0.67 -6.12
N ARG A 99 -3.22 1.96 -6.01
CA ARG A 99 -2.20 2.42 -5.05
C ARG A 99 -2.57 2.07 -3.61
N ARG A 100 -3.87 2.10 -3.32
CA ARG A 100 -4.45 1.71 -2.05
C ARG A 100 -4.12 0.26 -1.71
N ASP A 101 -4.52 -0.68 -2.56
CA ASP A 101 -4.32 -2.10 -2.31
C ASP A 101 -2.84 -2.43 -2.19
N ALA A 102 -2.01 -1.85 -3.05
CA ALA A 102 -0.57 -2.02 -3.03
C ALA A 102 0.08 -1.51 -1.73
N SER A 103 -0.37 -0.35 -1.23
CA SER A 103 0.14 0.23 0.02
C SER A 103 -0.36 -0.50 1.26
N GLU A 104 -1.60 -1.01 1.26
CA GLU A 104 -2.09 -1.88 2.33
C GLU A 104 -1.30 -3.20 2.37
N ALA A 105 -0.99 -3.80 1.22
CA ALA A 105 -0.16 -5.00 1.16
C ALA A 105 1.27 -4.74 1.67
N ALA A 106 1.84 -3.57 1.35
CA ALA A 106 3.14 -3.15 1.89
C ALA A 106 3.11 -3.05 3.42
N LEU A 107 2.06 -2.48 4.01
CA LEU A 107 1.89 -2.43 5.47
C LEU A 107 1.74 -3.82 6.09
N GLN A 108 0.92 -4.70 5.49
CA GLN A 108 0.73 -6.05 5.99
C GLN A 108 2.02 -6.89 5.96
N ALA A 109 2.90 -6.65 4.99
CA ALA A 109 4.17 -7.34 4.90
C ALA A 109 5.15 -6.96 6.02
N ARG A 110 4.92 -5.85 6.73
CA ARG A 110 5.72 -5.40 7.89
C ARG A 110 5.24 -6.01 9.21
N GLY A 111 4.02 -6.54 9.25
CA GLY A 111 3.40 -7.11 10.45
C GLY A 111 1.90 -6.85 10.52
N ASP A 112 1.31 -7.18 11.67
CA ASP A 112 -0.11 -6.92 11.95
C ASP A 112 -0.41 -5.41 11.81
N CYS A 113 -1.33 -5.05 10.93
CA CYS A 113 -1.74 -3.66 10.73
C CYS A 113 -3.26 -3.51 10.53
N LEU A 114 -3.82 -2.39 10.96
CA LEU A 114 -5.21 -2.00 10.71
C LEU A 114 -5.25 -0.61 10.08
N VAL A 115 -6.02 -0.47 9.00
CA VAL A 115 -6.22 0.81 8.31
C VAL A 115 -7.70 1.19 8.39
N TYR A 116 -7.97 2.40 8.88
CA TYR A 116 -9.31 2.99 8.97
C TYR A 116 -9.37 4.20 8.05
N TRP A 117 -10.19 4.11 7.00
CA TRP A 117 -10.20 5.08 5.90
C TRP A 117 -10.93 6.40 6.21
N ASN A 118 -11.58 6.48 7.38
CA ASN A 118 -12.30 7.66 7.81
C ASN A 118 -12.38 7.72 9.35
N ASP A 119 -12.74 8.89 9.87
CA ASP A 119 -12.80 9.15 11.31
C ASP A 119 -13.87 8.29 12.00
N ARG A 120 -15.01 8.04 11.34
CA ARG A 120 -16.10 7.22 11.88
C ARG A 120 -15.62 5.80 12.18
N ASP A 121 -14.90 5.18 11.25
CA ASP A 121 -14.43 3.80 11.41
C ASP A 121 -13.32 3.73 12.47
N ALA A 122 -12.44 4.73 12.54
CA ALA A 122 -11.40 4.79 13.56
C ALA A 122 -11.98 4.98 14.98
N ILE A 123 -12.96 5.88 15.13
CA ILE A 123 -13.69 6.09 16.39
C ILE A 123 -14.43 4.81 16.78
N GLY A 124 -15.18 4.21 15.85
CA GLY A 124 -15.91 2.98 16.10
C GLY A 124 -14.98 1.83 16.52
N ALA A 125 -13.81 1.71 15.89
CA ALA A 125 -12.81 0.72 16.29
C ALA A 125 -12.30 0.93 17.72
N PHE A 126 -12.01 2.17 18.10
CA PHE A 126 -11.67 2.52 19.48
C PHE A 126 -12.80 2.16 20.47
N GLU A 127 -14.05 2.43 20.11
CA GLU A 127 -15.25 2.11 20.90
C GLU A 127 -15.56 0.60 20.96
N GLY A 128 -14.84 -0.22 20.19
CA GLY A 128 -14.94 -1.68 20.22
C GLY A 128 -15.81 -2.29 19.13
N ALA A 129 -16.18 -1.53 18.09
CA ALA A 129 -16.89 -2.05 16.92
C ALA A 129 -16.01 -2.98 16.06
N ASP A 130 -14.69 -2.84 16.12
CA ASP A 130 -13.73 -3.71 15.42
C ASP A 130 -13.26 -4.83 16.36
N SER A 131 -13.69 -6.06 16.09
CA SER A 131 -13.32 -7.25 16.87
C SER A 131 -11.83 -7.59 16.80
N ARG A 132 -11.11 -7.08 15.79
CA ARG A 132 -9.65 -7.25 15.67
C ARG A 132 -8.88 -6.40 16.67
N LEU A 133 -9.47 -5.28 17.12
CA LEU A 133 -8.91 -4.35 18.10
C LEU A 133 -9.56 -4.49 19.49
N ALA A 134 -10.77 -5.04 19.56
CA ALA A 134 -11.49 -5.24 20.81
C ALA A 134 -10.79 -6.27 21.73
N GLY A 135 -10.90 -6.05 23.05
CA GLY A 135 -10.42 -6.97 24.08
C GLY A 135 -9.17 -6.49 24.82
N ALA A 136 -8.95 -7.08 26.01
CA ALA A 136 -7.88 -6.66 26.92
C ALA A 136 -6.47 -6.92 26.36
N SER A 137 -6.29 -7.96 25.55
CA SER A 137 -5.00 -8.30 24.92
C SER A 137 -4.54 -7.25 23.91
N ARG A 138 -5.46 -6.46 23.34
CA ARG A 138 -5.16 -5.39 22.37
C ARG A 138 -5.24 -4.00 23.00
N TRP A 139 -5.22 -3.90 24.34
CA TRP A 139 -5.27 -2.63 25.08
C TRP A 139 -4.26 -1.60 24.59
N HIS A 140 -2.99 -1.98 24.44
CA HIS A 140 -1.93 -1.06 24.00
C HIS A 140 -2.17 -0.54 22.57
N ALA A 141 -2.65 -1.40 21.68
CA ALA A 141 -2.98 -1.01 20.31
C ALA A 141 -4.17 -0.04 20.27
N ARG A 142 -5.20 -0.31 21.07
CA ARG A 142 -6.36 0.58 21.22
C ARG A 142 -5.97 1.91 21.86
N ARG A 143 -5.04 1.90 22.81
CA ARG A 143 -4.51 3.12 23.45
C ARG A 143 -3.72 3.97 22.46
N ALA A 144 -2.88 3.36 21.63
CA ALA A 144 -2.16 4.08 20.57
C ALA A 144 -3.12 4.78 19.59
N LEU A 145 -4.19 4.10 19.17
CA LEU A 145 -5.23 4.70 18.33
C LEU A 145 -5.93 5.88 19.03
N TYR A 146 -6.29 5.72 20.31
CA TYR A 146 -6.88 6.81 21.11
C TYR A 146 -5.98 8.03 21.17
N GLU A 147 -4.70 7.85 21.50
CA GLU A 147 -3.74 8.95 21.61
C GLU A 147 -3.60 9.70 20.28
N GLN A 148 -3.65 8.99 19.15
CA GLN A 148 -3.65 9.60 17.83
C GLN A 148 -4.94 10.37 17.52
N LEU A 149 -6.11 9.89 17.95
CA LEU A 149 -7.39 10.58 17.79
C LEU A 149 -7.47 11.86 18.63
N VAL A 150 -6.97 11.81 19.87
CA VAL A 150 -6.87 13.00 20.74
C VAL A 150 -5.87 14.01 20.18
N ALA A 151 -4.70 13.56 19.70
CA ALA A 151 -3.69 14.45 19.11
C ALA A 151 -4.17 15.20 17.85
N LEU A 152 -5.26 14.75 17.23
CA LEU A 152 -5.88 15.39 16.06
C LEU A 152 -7.17 16.14 16.41
N ASP A 153 -7.47 16.32 17.70
CA ASP A 153 -8.71 16.93 18.20
C ASP A 153 -9.99 16.24 17.68
N VAL A 154 -9.89 14.95 17.33
CA VAL A 154 -11.03 14.13 16.85
C VAL A 154 -11.83 13.61 18.04
N LEU A 155 -11.13 13.25 19.12
CA LEU A 155 -11.71 12.96 20.43
C LEU A 155 -11.24 14.02 21.44
N ALA A 156 -12.07 14.33 22.42
CA ALA A 156 -11.66 15.15 23.54
C ALA A 156 -10.65 14.39 24.43
N ASP A 157 -9.70 15.12 25.02
CA ASP A 157 -8.82 14.55 26.04
C ASP A 157 -9.61 14.37 27.35
N ASP A 158 -10.10 13.16 27.57
CA ASP A 158 -10.67 12.76 28.86
C ASP A 158 -9.53 12.27 29.77
N ASN A 159 -8.87 13.23 30.43
CA ASN A 159 -7.74 13.05 31.35
C ASN A 159 -8.19 12.66 32.76
#